data_AF-A0A842TVN3-F1
#
_entry.id   AF-A0A842TVN3-F1
#
_cell.length_a   1.000
_cell.length_b   1.000
_cell.length_c   1.000
_cell.angle_alpha   90.00
_cell.angle_beta   90.00
_cell.angle_gamma   90.00
#
_symmetry.space_group_name_H-M   'P 1'
#
loop_
_entity.id
_entity.type
_entity.pdbx_description
1 polymer ?
#
loop_
_entity_poly.entity_id
_entity_poly.type
_entity_poly.pdbx_seq_one_letter_code
_entity_poly.pdbx_strand_id
1 'polypeptide(L)'
;MFIRTKKVKGYEYAYLVSNKLSRGKVKQKSRKYLGRVYRFDRKESDFFDIYTIVDVMGHIKEKKSSEIIKEIVEWELYNHGFKQKEGIWRKDECFVDTAKKKVYNKKNSKAALAFNEGYLCEYGIRRLINFRKKNDESDVYRLAKLFVETGLNVPKEVFVGLCSKEGLSRL
;
A
#
# COMPACT_ATOMS: atom_id res chain seq x y z
N MET A 1 -12.69 3.53 9.16
CA MET A 1 -11.66 4.59 9.08
C MET A 1 -11.29 4.75 7.62
N PHE A 2 -10.78 5.91 7.22
CA PHE A 2 -10.28 6.16 5.87
C PHE A 2 -9.18 7.23 5.91
N ILE A 3 -8.43 7.40 4.83
CA ILE A 3 -7.41 8.44 4.70
C ILE A 3 -8.05 9.69 4.12
N ARG A 4 -7.78 10.85 4.73
CA ARG A 4 -8.19 12.17 4.25
C ARG A 4 -6.98 13.07 4.15
N THR A 5 -6.94 13.90 3.10
CA THR A 5 -5.92 14.96 2.99
C THR A 5 -6.44 16.32 3.47
N LYS A 6 -5.52 17.16 3.94
CA LYS A 6 -5.76 18.55 4.30
C LYS A 6 -4.62 19.42 3.77
N LYS A 7 -4.97 20.57 3.19
CA LYS A 7 -4.00 21.61 2.80
C LYS A 7 -3.73 22.55 3.98
N VAL A 8 -2.46 22.79 4.30
CA VAL A 8 -2.01 23.72 5.35
C VAL A 8 -0.78 24.46 4.83
N LYS A 9 -0.84 25.79 4.76
CA LYS A 9 0.26 26.65 4.26
C LYS A 9 0.83 26.17 2.91
N GLY A 10 -0.05 25.86 1.96
CA GLY A 10 0.33 25.40 0.61
C GLY A 10 0.72 23.92 0.51
N TYR A 11 0.94 23.21 1.61
CA TYR A 11 1.31 21.80 1.61
C TYR A 11 0.12 20.89 1.90
N GLU A 12 0.10 19.70 1.30
CA GLU A 12 -0.91 18.68 1.52
C GLU A 12 -0.43 17.63 2.53
N TYR A 13 -1.30 17.21 3.44
CA TYR A 13 -0.99 16.28 4.53
C TYR A 13 -2.06 15.21 4.66
N ALA A 14 -1.65 13.95 4.83
CA ALA A 14 -2.55 12.81 4.98
C ALA A 14 -2.80 12.48 6.45
N TYR A 15 -4.06 12.18 6.78
CA TYR A 15 -4.51 11.79 8.10
C TYR A 15 -5.43 10.57 8.02
N LEU A 16 -5.28 9.65 8.97
CA LEU A 16 -6.26 8.61 9.22
C LEU A 16 -7.41 9.23 10.02
N VAL A 17 -8.64 9.12 9.52
CA VAL A 17 -9.84 9.68 10.14
C VAL A 17 -10.88 8.59 10.42
N SER A 18 -11.72 8.83 11.43
CA SER A 18 -12.87 7.99 11.76
C SER A 18 -14.13 8.84 11.90
N ASN A 19 -15.27 8.31 11.48
CA ASN A 19 -16.57 8.90 11.77
C ASN A 19 -17.01 8.52 13.19
N LYS A 20 -17.63 9.46 13.91
CA LYS A 20 -18.28 9.25 15.21
C LYS A 20 -19.60 10.01 15.23
N LEU A 21 -20.69 9.33 15.59
CA LEU A 21 -21.97 9.98 15.83
C LEU A 21 -21.92 10.77 17.15
N SER A 22 -22.36 12.03 17.15
CA SER A 22 -22.42 12.87 18.34
C SER A 22 -23.60 13.84 18.22
N ARG A 23 -24.56 13.73 19.15
CA ARG A 23 -25.79 14.53 19.16
C ARG A 23 -26.53 14.47 17.80
N GLY A 24 -26.73 13.26 17.28
CA GLY A 24 -27.38 13.03 15.98
C GLY A 24 -26.58 13.45 14.74
N LYS A 25 -25.40 14.08 14.89
CA LYS A 25 -24.56 14.52 13.77
C LYS A 25 -23.32 13.63 13.63
N VAL A 26 -22.95 13.30 12.39
CA VAL A 26 -21.70 12.59 12.10
C VAL A 26 -20.53 13.58 12.18
N LYS A 27 -19.61 13.34 13.12
CA LYS A 27 -18.36 14.11 13.26
C LYS A 27 -17.16 13.27 12.82
N GLN A 28 -16.24 13.88 12.08
CA GLN A 28 -14.96 13.26 11.75
C GLN A 28 -13.93 13.55 12.83
N LYS A 29 -13.25 12.51 13.32
CA LYS A 29 -12.14 12.62 14.27
C LYS A 29 -10.85 12.16 13.60
N SER A 30 -9.85 13.04 13.55
CA SER A 30 -8.48 12.67 13.17
C SER A 30 -7.90 11.71 14.22
N ARG A 31 -7.41 10.57 13.76
CA ARG A 31 -6.85 9.51 14.60
C ARG A 31 -5.33 9.49 14.54
N LYS A 32 -4.75 9.68 13.35
CA LYS A 32 -3.30 9.57 13.15
C LYS A 32 -2.84 10.46 12.01
N TYR A 33 -1.73 11.17 12.21
CA TYR A 33 -1.00 11.83 11.13
C TYR A 33 -0.18 10.79 10.35
N LEU A 34 -0.35 10.75 9.03
CA LEU A 34 0.28 9.77 8.14
C LEU A 34 1.49 10.33 7.40
N GLY A 35 1.57 11.64 7.19
CA GLY A 35 2.72 12.28 6.56
C GLY A 35 2.34 13.45 5.64
N ARG A 36 3.35 14.16 5.15
CA ARG A 36 3.19 15.11 4.02
C ARG A 36 2.95 14.30 2.75
N VAL A 37 2.03 14.76 1.92
CA VAL A 37 1.67 14.11 0.66
C VAL A 37 2.65 14.53 -0.44
N TYR A 38 3.13 13.54 -1.18
CA TYR A 38 3.95 13.72 -2.38
C TYR A 38 3.27 13.00 -3.53
N ARG A 39 3.20 13.64 -4.70
CA ARG A 39 2.51 13.13 -5.89
C ARG A 39 3.56 12.81 -6.95
N PHE A 40 3.38 11.70 -7.64
CA PHE A 40 4.31 11.23 -8.66
C PHE A 40 3.52 10.69 -9.84
N ASP A 41 3.98 11.00 -11.05
CA ASP A 41 3.42 10.41 -12.26
C ASP A 41 3.74 8.91 -12.32
N ARG A 42 2.85 8.15 -12.95
CA ARG A 42 2.98 6.72 -13.16
C ARG A 42 3.51 6.46 -14.58
N LYS A 43 4.43 5.53 -14.69
CA LYS A 43 4.83 4.86 -15.93
C LYS A 43 4.30 3.44 -15.87
N GLU A 44 3.71 3.00 -16.96
CA GLU A 44 3.16 1.65 -17.04
C GLU A 44 4.29 0.65 -17.30
N SER A 45 4.30 -0.42 -16.51
CA SER A 45 5.11 -1.60 -16.74
C SER A 45 4.37 -2.82 -16.24
N ASP A 46 4.64 -3.96 -16.86
CA ASP A 46 4.03 -5.22 -16.47
C ASP A 46 4.73 -5.82 -15.24
N PHE A 47 3.93 -6.34 -14.31
CA PHE A 47 4.43 -6.93 -13.06
C PHE A 47 5.22 -8.22 -13.32
N PHE A 48 4.73 -9.07 -14.23
CA PHE A 48 5.30 -10.36 -14.53
C PHE A 48 6.62 -10.22 -15.29
N ASP A 49 6.72 -9.24 -16.18
CA ASP A 49 7.98 -8.93 -16.89
C ASP A 49 9.09 -8.52 -15.92
N ILE A 50 8.80 -7.64 -14.96
CA ILE A 50 9.78 -7.12 -14.00
C ILE A 50 10.36 -8.21 -13.11
N TYR A 51 9.53 -9.16 -12.70
CA TYR A 51 9.95 -10.28 -11.86
C TYR A 51 10.23 -11.56 -12.65
N THR A 52 10.16 -11.51 -13.99
CA THR A 52 10.38 -12.66 -14.89
C THR A 52 9.53 -13.88 -14.48
N ILE A 53 8.26 -13.64 -14.17
CA ILE A 53 7.34 -14.66 -13.67
C ILE A 53 6.69 -15.36 -14.87
N VAL A 54 7.04 -16.63 -15.07
CA VAL A 54 6.42 -17.49 -16.10
C VAL A 54 5.24 -18.28 -15.52
N ASP A 55 5.40 -18.86 -14.33
CA ASP A 55 4.34 -19.54 -13.59
C ASP A 55 3.91 -18.71 -12.38
N VAL A 56 2.81 -17.97 -12.54
CA VAL A 56 2.23 -17.12 -11.49
C VAL A 56 1.82 -17.93 -10.27
N MET A 57 1.21 -19.11 -10.47
CA MET A 57 0.70 -19.92 -9.36
C MET A 57 1.83 -20.59 -8.59
N GLY A 58 2.85 -21.09 -9.30
CA GLY A 58 4.10 -21.56 -8.69
C GLY A 58 4.77 -20.49 -7.85
N HIS A 59 4.98 -19.29 -8.41
CA HIS A 59 5.59 -18.15 -7.71
C HIS A 59 4.83 -17.78 -6.43
N ILE A 60 3.50 -17.73 -6.51
CA ILE A 60 2.65 -17.44 -5.34
C ILE A 60 2.75 -18.56 -4.31
N LYS A 61 2.77 -19.84 -4.72
CA LYS A 61 2.84 -20.98 -3.81
C LYS A 61 4.17 -21.05 -3.05
N GLU A 62 5.27 -20.68 -3.68
CA GLU A 62 6.61 -20.73 -3.08
C GLU A 62 6.88 -19.59 -2.08
N LYS A 63 6.36 -18.39 -2.33
CA LYS A 63 6.66 -17.19 -1.51
C LYS A 63 5.64 -16.92 -0.43
N LYS A 64 6.06 -16.35 0.70
CA LYS A 64 5.10 -15.90 1.73
C LYS A 64 4.26 -14.74 1.20
N SER A 65 3.01 -14.62 1.65
CA SER A 65 2.13 -13.51 1.24
C SER A 65 2.74 -12.13 1.52
N SER A 66 3.50 -12.02 2.61
CA SER A 66 4.26 -10.81 2.94
C SER A 66 5.34 -10.45 1.92
N GLU A 67 5.95 -11.45 1.28
CA GLU A 67 6.99 -11.25 0.25
C GLU A 67 6.35 -10.83 -1.08
N ILE A 68 5.24 -11.45 -1.46
CA ILE A 68 4.47 -11.07 -2.65
C ILE A 68 3.94 -9.63 -2.50
N ILE A 69 3.41 -9.28 -1.32
CA ILE A 69 2.97 -7.90 -1.03
C ILE A 69 4.14 -6.92 -1.12
N LYS A 70 5.33 -7.32 -0.66
CA LYS A 70 6.55 -6.51 -0.80
C LYS A 70 6.87 -6.29 -2.28
N GLU A 71 6.83 -7.32 -3.10
CA GLU A 71 7.06 -7.22 -4.55
C GLU A 71 6.07 -6.29 -5.24
N ILE A 72 4.79 -6.32 -4.85
CA ILE A 72 3.77 -5.39 -5.35
C ILE A 72 4.10 -3.95 -4.96
N VAL A 73 4.51 -3.70 -3.72
CA VAL A 73 4.93 -2.36 -3.27
C VAL A 73 6.14 -1.87 -4.08
N GLU A 74 7.12 -2.74 -4.30
CA GLU A 74 8.35 -2.44 -5.04
C GLU A 74 8.08 -2.19 -6.53
N TRP A 75 7.17 -2.95 -7.12
CA TRP A 75 6.68 -2.71 -8.48
C TRP A 75 5.97 -1.38 -8.63
N GLU A 76 5.08 -1.02 -7.69
CA GLU A 76 4.40 0.27 -7.75
C GLU A 76 5.39 1.43 -7.57
N LEU A 77 6.40 1.28 -6.71
CA LEU A 77 7.49 2.24 -6.57
C LEU A 77 8.26 2.41 -7.88
N TYR A 78 8.58 1.30 -8.55
CA TYR A 78 9.23 1.31 -9.86
C TYR A 78 8.38 2.03 -10.91
N ASN A 79 7.08 1.73 -10.99
CA ASN A 79 6.13 2.40 -11.87
C ASN A 79 6.07 3.90 -11.63
N HIS A 80 6.23 4.35 -10.38
CA HIS A 80 6.32 5.76 -10.04
C HIS A 80 7.74 6.34 -10.16
N GLY A 81 8.68 5.63 -10.77
CA GLY A 81 10.03 6.11 -11.09
C GLY A 81 10.99 6.14 -9.91
N PHE A 82 10.69 5.44 -8.82
CA PHE A 82 11.65 5.25 -7.74
C PHE A 82 12.75 4.30 -8.20
N LYS A 83 13.98 4.57 -7.73
CA LYS A 83 15.15 3.71 -7.97
C LYS A 83 15.60 3.08 -6.67
N GLN A 84 15.91 1.79 -6.70
CA GLN A 84 16.44 1.08 -5.54
C GLN A 84 17.95 1.29 -5.43
N LYS A 85 18.43 1.62 -4.23
CA LYS A 85 19.86 1.62 -3.89
C LYS A 85 19.99 1.10 -2.46
N GLU A 86 20.80 0.07 -2.25
CA GLU A 86 21.09 -0.49 -0.92
C GLU A 86 19.80 -0.87 -0.14
N GLY A 87 18.80 -1.43 -0.84
CA GLY A 87 17.51 -1.82 -0.26
C GLY A 87 16.55 -0.65 0.04
N ILE A 88 16.91 0.59 -0.29
CA ILE A 88 16.07 1.78 -0.12
C ILE A 88 15.64 2.29 -1.49
N TRP A 89 14.34 2.48 -1.67
CA TRP A 89 13.75 3.10 -2.85
C TRP A 89 13.75 4.62 -2.69
N ARG A 90 14.24 5.34 -3.68
CA ARG A 90 14.35 6.81 -3.64
C ARG A 90 13.83 7.46 -4.92
N LYS A 91 13.14 8.59 -4.74
CA LYS A 91 12.78 9.55 -5.79
C LYS A 91 12.64 10.93 -5.17
N ASP A 92 13.28 11.92 -5.78
CA ASP A 92 13.31 13.29 -5.29
C ASP A 92 13.68 13.36 -3.80
N GLU A 93 12.79 13.91 -2.96
CA GLU A 93 12.97 13.99 -1.51
C GLU A 93 12.30 12.87 -0.72
N CYS A 94 11.84 11.80 -1.37
CA CYS A 94 11.11 10.69 -0.77
C CYS A 94 11.90 9.38 -0.77
N PHE A 95 11.75 8.62 0.32
CA PHE A 95 12.45 7.38 0.61
C PHE A 95 11.48 6.33 1.12
N VAL A 96 11.61 5.10 0.63
CA VAL A 96 10.84 3.94 1.09
C VAL A 96 11.79 2.79 1.42
N ASP A 97 11.76 2.37 2.68
CA ASP A 97 12.44 1.17 3.16
C ASP A 97 11.36 0.10 3.40
N THR A 98 11.26 -0.84 2.45
CA THR A 98 10.22 -1.88 2.45
C THR A 98 10.47 -2.91 3.56
N ALA A 99 11.72 -3.18 3.91
CA ALA A 99 12.09 -4.08 5.01
C ALA A 99 11.66 -3.51 6.38
N LYS A 100 11.92 -2.23 6.62
CA LYS A 100 11.49 -1.51 7.85
C LYS A 100 10.06 -0.97 7.76
N LYS A 101 9.39 -1.16 6.63
CA LYS A 101 8.01 -0.72 6.35
C LYS A 101 7.85 0.79 6.56
N LYS A 102 8.86 1.58 6.18
CA LYS A 102 8.97 3.01 6.51
C LYS A 102 8.94 3.86 5.24
N VAL A 103 8.15 4.93 5.28
CA VAL A 103 8.03 5.94 4.21
C VAL A 103 8.34 7.31 4.80
N TYR A 104 9.38 7.96 4.30
CA TYR A 104 9.89 9.19 4.90
C TYR A 104 10.49 10.13 3.84
N ASN A 105 10.62 11.40 4.21
CA ASN A 105 11.28 12.39 3.35
C ASN A 105 12.75 12.61 3.73
N LYS A 106 13.46 13.47 3.01
CA LYS A 106 14.87 13.85 3.28
C LYS A 106 15.13 14.39 4.69
N LYS A 107 14.09 14.88 5.39
CA LYS A 107 14.15 15.34 6.79
C LYS A 107 13.80 14.23 7.79
N ASN A 108 13.80 12.98 7.36
CA ASN A 108 13.38 11.80 8.14
C ASN A 108 11.96 11.92 8.73
N SER A 109 11.12 12.79 8.16
CA SER A 109 9.73 13.00 8.57
C SER A 109 8.80 12.08 7.79
N LYS A 110 7.66 11.71 8.38
CA LYS A 110 6.66 10.85 7.74
C LYS A 110 6.19 11.43 6.41
N ALA A 111 6.14 10.56 5.40
CA ALA A 111 5.64 10.87 4.07
C ALA A 111 4.50 9.91 3.69
N ALA A 112 3.59 10.41 2.86
CA ALA A 112 2.55 9.64 2.21
C ALA A 112 2.68 9.87 0.70
N LEU A 113 2.94 8.81 -0.06
CA LEU A 113 3.06 8.89 -1.51
C LEU A 113 1.67 8.68 -2.10
N ALA A 114 1.13 9.68 -2.77
CA ALA A 114 -0.14 9.59 -3.47
C ALA A 114 0.10 8.81 -4.77
N PHE A 115 -0.27 7.53 -4.76
CA PHE A 115 -0.21 6.62 -5.88
C PHE A 115 -1.63 6.26 -6.28
N ASN A 116 -1.93 6.32 -7.58
CA ASN A 116 -3.27 6.05 -8.10
C ASN A 116 -4.35 6.79 -7.27
N GLU A 117 -5.31 6.06 -6.70
CA GLU A 117 -6.40 6.61 -5.87
C GLU A 117 -6.09 6.64 -4.36
N GLY A 118 -4.92 6.15 -3.94
CA GLY A 118 -4.60 5.91 -2.53
C GLY A 118 -3.29 6.56 -2.07
N TYR A 119 -2.85 6.14 -0.88
CA TYR A 119 -1.66 6.71 -0.24
C TYR A 119 -0.74 5.64 0.35
N LEU A 120 0.39 5.41 -0.30
CA LEU A 120 1.44 4.54 0.22
C LEU A 120 2.18 5.24 1.36
N CYS A 121 2.01 4.73 2.58
CA CYS A 121 2.64 5.27 3.78
C CYS A 121 2.99 4.14 4.76
N GLU A 122 3.78 4.45 5.79
CA GLU A 122 4.19 3.50 6.84
C GLU A 122 3.00 2.72 7.44
N TYR A 123 1.87 3.41 7.67
CA TYR A 123 0.66 2.76 8.20
C TYR A 123 0.05 1.75 7.21
N GLY A 124 0.01 2.11 5.93
CA GLY A 124 -0.54 1.27 4.86
C GLY A 124 0.28 0.01 4.64
N ILE A 125 1.60 0.17 4.46
CA ILE A 125 2.54 -0.94 4.24
C ILE A 125 2.47 -1.93 5.41
N ARG A 126 2.46 -1.44 6.65
CA ARG A 126 2.34 -2.32 7.84
C ARG A 126 1.03 -3.09 7.86
N ARG A 127 -0.09 -2.49 7.46
CA ARG A 127 -1.40 -3.16 7.42
C ARG A 127 -1.47 -4.22 6.34
N LEU A 128 -0.90 -3.96 5.17
CA LEU A 128 -0.82 -4.94 4.09
C LEU A 128 0.07 -6.12 4.46
N ILE A 129 1.33 -5.87 4.83
CA ILE A 129 2.29 -6.95 5.12
C ILE A 129 1.86 -7.80 6.31
N ASN A 130 1.22 -7.19 7.32
CA ASN A 130 0.74 -7.91 8.50
C ASN A 130 -0.74 -8.30 8.36
N PHE A 131 -1.32 -8.26 7.15
CA PHE A 131 -2.69 -8.69 6.93
C PHE A 131 -2.79 -10.18 7.28
N ARG A 132 -3.79 -10.50 8.10
CA ARG A 132 -4.11 -11.89 8.47
C ARG A 132 -5.59 -12.09 8.24
N LYS A 133 -5.91 -13.21 7.60
CA LYS A 133 -7.30 -13.61 7.42
C LYS A 133 -7.94 -14.04 8.73
N LYS A 134 -9.25 -13.86 8.78
CA LYS A 134 -10.15 -14.40 9.81
C LYS A 134 -11.01 -15.55 9.28
N ASN A 135 -10.79 -15.96 8.03
CA ASN A 135 -11.50 -17.02 7.30
C ASN A 135 -12.98 -16.69 7.04
N ASP A 136 -13.26 -15.44 6.68
CA ASP A 136 -14.58 -15.01 6.21
C ASP A 136 -14.47 -14.31 4.84
N GLU A 137 -15.58 -14.27 4.08
CA GLU A 137 -15.63 -13.57 2.79
C GLU A 137 -15.24 -12.09 2.93
N SER A 138 -15.42 -11.51 4.12
CA SER A 138 -15.01 -10.13 4.40
C SER A 138 -13.49 -9.93 4.32
N ASP A 139 -12.68 -10.97 4.44
CA ASP A 139 -11.22 -10.87 4.27
C ASP A 139 -10.81 -10.43 2.87
N VAL A 140 -11.46 -10.95 1.83
CA VAL A 140 -11.18 -10.59 0.43
C VAL A 140 -11.46 -9.10 0.22
N TYR A 141 -12.64 -8.64 0.66
CA TYR A 141 -13.01 -7.23 0.62
C TYR A 141 -12.07 -6.35 1.45
N ARG A 142 -11.63 -6.82 2.63
CA ARG A 142 -10.68 -6.10 3.48
C ARG A 142 -9.31 -5.96 2.81
N LEU A 143 -8.83 -7.01 2.14
CA LEU A 143 -7.57 -6.99 1.42
C LEU A 143 -7.64 -6.09 0.18
N ALA A 144 -8.70 -6.23 -0.64
CA ALA A 144 -8.93 -5.35 -1.80
C ALA A 144 -8.97 -3.88 -1.38
N LYS A 145 -9.71 -3.57 -0.30
CA LYS A 145 -9.76 -2.23 0.26
C LYS A 145 -8.40 -1.71 0.71
N LEU A 146 -7.53 -2.58 1.26
CA LEU A 146 -6.18 -2.18 1.64
C LEU A 146 -5.33 -1.81 0.43
N PHE A 147 -5.40 -2.56 -0.67
CA PHE A 147 -4.69 -2.22 -1.91
C PHE A 147 -5.14 -0.84 -2.43
N VAL A 148 -6.46 -0.60 -2.52
CA VAL A 148 -7.00 0.70 -2.93
C VAL A 148 -6.59 1.83 -1.97
N GLU A 149 -6.74 1.66 -0.65
CA GLU A 149 -6.36 2.68 0.35
C GLU A 149 -4.86 3.04 0.29
N THR A 150 -4.02 2.08 -0.07
CA THR A 150 -2.56 2.27 -0.20
C THR A 150 -2.12 2.72 -1.58
N GLY A 151 -3.04 2.79 -2.54
CA GLY A 151 -2.74 3.24 -3.90
C GLY A 151 -1.93 2.23 -4.70
N LEU A 152 -1.93 0.96 -4.30
CA LEU A 152 -1.21 -0.10 -4.97
C LEU A 152 -2.14 -0.79 -5.97
N ASN A 153 -1.69 -0.91 -7.22
CA ASN A 153 -2.32 -1.83 -8.15
C ASN A 153 -1.85 -3.25 -7.84
N VAL A 154 -2.66 -4.24 -8.21
CA VAL A 154 -2.31 -5.65 -8.07
C VAL A 154 -2.82 -6.39 -9.30
N PRO A 155 -1.98 -7.18 -10.00
CA PRO A 155 -2.45 -8.03 -11.07
C PRO A 155 -3.54 -8.99 -10.58
N LYS A 156 -4.55 -9.25 -11.42
CA LYS A 156 -5.73 -10.02 -11.03
C LYS A 156 -5.35 -11.41 -10.54
N GLU A 157 -4.44 -12.07 -11.25
CA GLU A 157 -3.94 -13.41 -10.97
C GLU A 157 -3.20 -13.44 -9.63
N VAL A 158 -2.38 -12.42 -9.36
CA VAL A 158 -1.67 -12.28 -8.08
C VAL A 158 -2.66 -12.04 -6.93
N PHE A 159 -3.68 -11.22 -7.14
CA PHE A 159 -4.72 -10.98 -6.14
C PHE A 159 -5.50 -12.26 -5.83
N VAL A 160 -5.95 -12.99 -6.86
CA VAL A 160 -6.64 -14.28 -6.70
C VAL A 160 -5.74 -15.28 -5.97
N GLY A 161 -4.47 -15.40 -6.35
CA GLY A 161 -3.54 -16.31 -5.70
C GLY A 161 -3.24 -15.94 -4.24
N LEU A 162 -3.13 -14.65 -3.89
CA LEU A 162 -3.03 -14.18 -2.50
C LEU A 162 -4.29 -14.55 -1.69
N CYS A 163 -5.46 -14.39 -2.30
CA CYS A 163 -6.72 -14.83 -1.71
C CYS A 163 -6.78 -16.36 -1.57
N SER A 164 -6.20 -17.14 -2.47
CA SER A 164 -6.23 -18.60 -2.37
C SER A 164 -5.19 -19.17 -1.40
N LYS A 165 -3.97 -18.63 -1.39
CA LYS A 165 -2.87 -19.09 -0.52
C LYS A 165 -3.22 -18.94 0.96
N GLU A 166 -3.91 -17.86 1.29
CA GLU A 166 -4.37 -17.57 2.63
C GLU A 166 -5.74 -18.22 2.94
N GLY A 167 -6.29 -19.12 2.11
CA GLY A 167 -7.52 -19.87 2.46
C GLY A 167 -8.49 -20.28 1.34
N LEU A 168 -8.05 -20.87 0.22
CA LEU A 168 -8.90 -21.69 -0.67
C LEU A 168 -8.30 -23.09 -0.83
N SER A 169 -8.21 -23.79 0.29
CA SER A 169 -8.21 -25.25 0.31
C SER A 169 -9.62 -25.68 0.70
N ARG A 170 -10.53 -25.68 -0.28
CA ARG A 170 -11.86 -26.34 -0.35
C ARG A 170 -12.78 -25.58 -1.30
N LEU A 171 -12.63 -25.84 -2.60
CA LEU A 171 -13.74 -25.96 -3.54
C LEU A 171 -13.58 -27.32 -4.20
#